data_AF-A0A8D0ECJ6-F1
#
_entry.id   AF-A0A8D0ECJ6-F1
#
_cell.length_a   1.000
_cell.length_b   1.000
_cell.length_c   1.000
_cell.angle_alpha   90.00
_cell.angle_beta   90.00
_cell.angle_gamma   90.00
#
_symmetry.space_group_name_H-M   'P 1'
#
loop_
_entity.id
_entity.type
_entity.pdbx_description
1 polymer ?
#
loop_
_entity_poly.entity_id
_entity_poly.type
_entity_poly.pdbx_seq_one_letter_code
_entity_poly.pdbx_strand_id
1 'polypeptide(L)' 'IEIGSGQFGVVKIGKWKGKYVAVKMIKEGSMSEDEFIEEAETMM' A
#
# COMPACT_ATOMS: atom_id res chain seq x y z
N ILE A 1 -0.36 -6.59 -12.12
CA ILE A 1 0.60 -7.73 -11.96
C ILE A 1 1.19 -7.62 -10.57
N GLU A 2 1.30 -8.72 -9.83
CA GLU A 2 2.02 -8.72 -8.55
C GLU A 2 3.52 -8.63 -8.79
N ILE A 3 4.17 -7.74 -8.04
CA ILE A 3 5.61 -7.44 -8.18
C ILE A 3 6.36 -7.64 -6.87
N GLY A 4 5.67 -8.01 -5.79
CA GLY A 4 6.29 -8.36 -4.51
C GLY A 4 5.26 -8.72 -3.45
N SER A 5 5.71 -9.41 -2.41
CA SER A 5 4.91 -9.80 -1.24
C SER A 5 5.76 -9.72 0.03
N GLY A 6 5.13 -9.46 1.17
CA GLY A 6 5.81 -9.35 2.47
C GLY A 6 4.84 -9.41 3.65
N GLN A 7 5.35 -9.14 4.85
CA GLN A 7 4.61 -9.31 6.11
C GLN A 7 3.23 -8.63 6.12
N PHE A 8 3.13 -7.43 5.55
CA PHE A 8 1.92 -6.61 5.58
C PHE A 8 1.01 -6.80 4.35
N GLY A 9 1.35 -7.69 3.42
CA GLY A 9 0.55 -7.93 2.20
C GLY A 9 1.38 -7.91 0.92
N VAL A 10 0.74 -7.58 -0.20
CA VAL A 10 1.35 -7.68 -1.54
C VAL A 10 1.43 -6.34 -2.26
N VAL A 11 2.39 -6.21 -3.18
CA VAL A 11 2.56 -5.03 -4.03
C VAL A 11 2.24 -5.40 -5.47
N LYS A 12 1.40 -4.61 -6.11
CA LYS A 12 1.04 -4.76 -7.51
C LYS A 12 1.43 -3.52 -8.29
N ILE A 13 1.80 -3.69 -9.57
CA ILE A 13 1.86 -2.56 -10.49
C ILE A 13 0.44 -2.18 -10.93
N GLY A 14 0.14 -0.88 -10.88
CA GLY A 14 -1.11 -0.27 -11.32
C GLY A 14 -0.87 0.93 -12.24
N LYS A 15 -1.95 1.46 -12.81
CA LYS A 15 -1.92 2.67 -13.64
C LYS A 15 -2.92 3.69 -13.09
N TRP A 16 -2.43 4.85 -12.68
CA TRP A 16 -3.26 5.95 -12.16
C TRP A 16 -2.99 7.22 -12.95
N LYS A 17 -4.05 7.81 -13.52
CA LYS A 17 -3.97 9.01 -14.38
C LYS A 17 -2.89 8.91 -15.47
N GLY A 18 -2.77 7.74 -16.09
CA GLY A 18 -1.79 7.48 -17.15
C GLY A 18 -0.38 7.10 -16.67
N LYS A 19 -0.04 7.30 -15.40
CA LYS A 19 1.27 6.97 -14.81
C LYS A 19 1.27 5.57 -14.20
N TYR A 20 2.38 4.85 -14.33
CA TYR A 20 2.59 3.60 -13.59
C TYR A 20 2.91 3.88 -12.13
N VAL A 21 2.28 3.13 -11.23
CA VAL A 21 2.44 3.24 -9.78
C VAL A 21 2.57 1.85 -9.17
N ALA A 22 3.25 1.77 -8.02
CA ALA A 22 3.17 0.59 -7.16
C ALA A 22 2.01 0.78 -6.19
N VAL A 23 1.13 -0.22 -6.08
CA VAL A 23 -0.01 -0.25 -5.16
C VAL A 23 0.26 -1.33 -4.14
N LYS A 24 0.51 -0.94 -2.88
CA LYS A 24 0.66 -1.87 -1.77
C LYS A 24 -0.70 -2.16 -1.16
N MET A 25 -1.11 -3.42 -1.18
CA MET A 25 -2.32 -3.89 -0.54
C MET A 25 -1.98 -4.33 0.88
N ILE A 26 -2.67 -3.75 1.87
CA ILE A 26 -2.46 -4.05 3.29
C ILE A 26 -3.36 -5.21 3.69
N LYS A 27 -2.79 -6.20 4.41
CA LYS A 27 -3.52 -7.34 4.94
C LYS A 27 -4.35 -6.90 6.15
N GLU A 28 -5.61 -7.32 6.21
CA GLU A 28 -6.50 -7.04 7.35
C GLU A 28 -5.88 -7.52 8.68
N GLY A 29 -6.00 -6.69 9.72
CA GLY A 29 -5.44 -6.95 11.05
C GLY A 29 -3.92 -6.89 11.14
N SER A 30 -3.21 -6.50 10.07
CA SER A 30 -1.75 -6.33 10.12
C SER A 30 -1.29 -5.03 10.76
N MET A 31 -2.19 -4.05 10.87
CA MET A 31 -2.02 -2.79 11.59
C MET A 31 -3.39 -2.14 11.90
N SER A 32 -3.40 -1.14 12.77
CA SER A 32 -4.54 -0.25 12.96
C SER A 32 -4.70 0.65 11.73
N GLU A 33 -5.88 0.67 11.11
CA GLU A 33 -6.14 1.51 9.94
C GLU A 33 -6.11 3.00 10.30
N ASP A 34 -6.64 3.37 11.47
CA ASP A 34 -6.71 4.76 11.92
C ASP A 34 -5.31 5.34 12.16
N GLU A 35 -4.47 4.62 12.92
CA GLU A 35 -3.08 5.04 13.16
C GLU A 35 -2.26 5.07 11.86
N PHE A 36 -2.51 4.12 10.95
CA PHE A 36 -1.83 4.10 9.66
C PHE A 36 -2.16 5.33 8.81
N ILE A 37 -3.43 5.74 8.78
CA ILE A 37 -3.88 6.90 8.01
C ILE A 37 -3.31 8.19 8.62
N GLU A 38 -3.32 8.32 9.95
CA GLU A 38 -2.75 9.48 10.65
C GLU A 38 -1.25 9.62 10.35
N GLU A 39 -0.49 8.54 10.47
CA GLU A 39 0.94 8.55 10.15
C GLU A 39 1.20 8.80 8.65
N ALA A 40 0.33 8.32 7.77
CA ALA A 40 0.44 8.54 6.33
C ALA A 40 0.33 10.03 5.95
N GLU A 41 -0.35 10.87 6.75
CA GLU A 41 -0.36 12.32 6.53
C GLU A 41 1.02 12.96 6.76
N THR A 42 1.88 12.32 7.56
CA THR A 42 3.24 12.80 7.87
C THR A 42 4.30 12.22 6.90
N MET A 43 4.01 11.09 6.24
CA MET A 43 4.93 10.46 5.29
C MET A 43 5.02 11.28 3.98
N MET A 44 6.24 11.68 3.58
CA MET A 44 6.55 12.35 2.30
C MET A 44 7.04 11.39 1.21
#